data_AF-A0A2V0P5G8-F1
#
_entry.id   AF-A0A2V0P5G8-F1
#
_cell.length_a   1.000
_cell.length_b   1.000
_cell.length_c   1.000
_cell.angle_alpha   90.00
_cell.angle_beta   90.00
_cell.angle_gamma   90.00
#
_symmetry.space_group_name_H-M   'P 1'
#
loop_
_entity.id
_entity.type
_entity.pdbx_description
1 polymer ?
#
loop_
_entity_poly.entity_id
_entity_poly.type
_entity_poly.pdbx_seq_one_letter_code
_entity_poly.pdbx_strand_id
1 'polypeptide(L)'
;MAGVAKSLPGLSSIAGAVLRSRGGEEVRAATLWAKQPVLFFVLRRPGCVLCRDTAKKVYGARGAFEAAGVRLACVAHEWLPAEIAAFNTDDYWPGEVYLDADKAFYKAFSEDGKSVRRQSALTLLNPLNSAWGRIMAARKNVADHNTTGDGTVLGGLLLVRAGEGGVAYAHAEKTFGEFPEIEQVLADVKAALGQ
;
A
#
# COMPACT_ATOMS: atom_id res chain seq x y z
N MET A 1 17.03 -20.59 -0.85
CA MET A 1 17.80 -19.71 0.04
C MET A 1 16.79 -18.89 0.83
N ALA A 2 16.68 -19.12 2.14
CA ALA A 2 15.80 -18.33 3.00
C ALA A 2 16.31 -16.88 2.99
N GLY A 3 15.52 -15.98 2.43
CA GLY A 3 15.83 -14.55 2.48
C GLY A 3 15.92 -14.12 3.94
N VAL A 4 16.94 -13.32 4.26
CA VAL A 4 17.07 -12.66 5.57
C VAL A 4 15.70 -12.09 5.94
N ALA A 5 15.13 -12.54 7.06
CA ALA A 5 13.88 -12.02 7.57
C ALA A 5 14.10 -10.53 7.84
N LYS A 6 13.61 -9.68 6.94
CA LYS A 6 13.74 -8.22 7.09
C LYS A 6 12.94 -7.85 8.33
N SER A 7 13.59 -7.22 9.30
CA SER A 7 12.94 -6.78 10.54
C SER A 7 11.76 -5.87 10.20
N LEU A 8 10.61 -6.13 10.82
CA LEU A 8 9.43 -5.28 10.66
C LEU A 8 9.73 -3.87 11.18
N PRO A 9 9.17 -2.81 10.54
CA PRO A 9 9.37 -1.46 11.02
C PRO A 9 8.78 -1.28 12.43
N GLY A 10 9.46 -0.48 13.26
CA GLY A 10 8.96 -0.13 14.59
C GLY A 10 7.68 0.71 14.49
N LEU A 11 6.72 0.48 15.38
CA LEU A 11 5.45 1.22 15.41
C LEU A 11 5.63 2.74 15.52
N SER A 12 6.64 3.17 16.29
CA SER A 12 6.98 4.58 16.46
C SER A 12 7.35 5.30 15.16
N SER A 13 7.77 4.57 14.12
CA SER A 13 8.10 5.15 12.81
C SER A 13 6.87 5.71 12.07
N ILE A 14 5.67 5.23 12.40
CA ILE A 14 4.41 5.62 11.73
C ILE A 14 3.37 6.18 12.70
N ALA A 15 3.41 5.84 13.99
CA ALA A 15 2.35 6.19 14.95
C ALA A 15 2.15 7.71 15.13
N GLY A 16 3.22 8.49 14.98
CA GLY A 16 3.17 9.95 15.08
C GLY A 16 2.79 10.66 13.78
N ALA A 17 2.66 9.95 12.66
CA ALA A 17 2.39 10.57 11.37
C ALA A 17 1.03 11.30 11.39
N VAL A 18 1.02 12.51 10.82
CA VAL A 18 -0.22 13.27 10.59
C VAL A 18 -0.66 13.00 9.16
N LEU A 19 -1.79 12.33 9.03
CA LEU A 19 -2.40 11.98 7.75
C LEU A 19 -3.54 12.94 7.47
N ARG A 20 -3.83 13.23 6.20
CA ARG A 20 -5.01 14.04 5.83
C ARG A 20 -6.07 13.20 5.15
N SER A 21 -7.30 13.22 5.67
CA SER A 21 -8.44 12.54 5.07
C SER A 21 -8.88 13.22 3.77
N ARG A 22 -9.78 12.57 3.02
CA ARG A 22 -10.40 13.17 1.82
C ARG A 22 -11.17 14.46 2.13
N GLY A 23 -11.74 14.58 3.34
CA GLY A 23 -12.43 15.78 3.81
C GLY A 23 -11.49 16.93 4.18
N GLY A 24 -10.18 16.71 4.15
CA GLY A 24 -9.17 17.70 4.54
C GLY A 24 -8.81 17.66 6.02
N GLU A 25 -9.40 16.76 6.80
CA GLU A 25 -9.15 16.63 8.23
C GLU A 25 -7.79 15.98 8.49
N GLU A 26 -7.05 16.51 9.46
CA GLU A 26 -5.82 15.91 9.94
C GLU A 26 -6.13 14.82 10.97
N VAL A 27 -5.53 13.65 10.76
CA VAL A 27 -5.72 12.44 11.56
C VAL A 27 -4.35 11.92 11.97
N ARG A 28 -4.12 11.77 13.28
CA ARG A 28 -2.92 11.08 13.77
C ARG A 28 -3.01 9.60 13.43
N ALA A 29 -2.03 9.06 12.72
CA ALA A 29 -2.06 7.69 12.21
C ALA A 29 -2.40 6.65 13.29
N ALA A 30 -1.85 6.78 14.51
CA ALA A 30 -2.13 5.86 15.62
C ALA A 30 -3.61 5.70 15.97
N THR A 31 -4.47 6.67 15.68
CA THR A 31 -5.91 6.54 15.96
C THR A 31 -6.58 5.55 15.02
N LEU A 32 -6.03 5.32 13.82
CA LEU A 32 -6.60 4.44 12.81
C LEU A 32 -6.63 2.97 13.24
N TRP A 33 -5.65 2.54 14.03
CA TRP A 33 -5.58 1.18 14.59
C TRP A 33 -5.79 1.13 16.10
N ALA A 34 -6.38 2.17 16.71
CA ALA A 34 -6.56 2.19 18.17
C ALA A 34 -7.38 1.01 18.71
N LYS A 35 -8.35 0.52 17.95
CA LYS A 35 -9.30 -0.52 18.38
C LYS A 35 -9.25 -1.81 17.55
N GLN A 36 -8.72 -1.76 16.33
CA GLN A 36 -8.73 -2.91 15.42
C GLN A 36 -7.49 -2.89 14.53
N PRO A 37 -6.97 -4.06 14.14
CA PRO A 37 -5.91 -4.14 13.16
C PRO A 37 -6.29 -3.48 11.83
N VAL A 38 -5.30 -2.86 11.18
CA VAL A 38 -5.47 -2.22 9.87
C VAL A 38 -4.39 -2.69 8.92
N LEU A 39 -4.80 -3.19 7.76
CA LEU A 39 -3.93 -3.41 6.61
C LEU A 39 -3.93 -2.15 5.75
N PHE A 40 -2.79 -1.48 5.69
CA PHE A 40 -2.57 -0.32 4.86
C PHE A 40 -2.05 -0.73 3.49
N PHE A 41 -2.75 -0.32 2.43
CA PHE A 41 -2.19 -0.26 1.10
C PHE A 41 -1.45 1.06 0.92
N VAL A 42 -0.12 0.99 0.86
CA VAL A 42 0.75 2.15 0.66
C VAL A 42 0.91 2.36 -0.84
N LEU A 43 0.10 3.25 -1.39
CA LEU A 43 -0.11 3.43 -2.82
C LEU A 43 1.05 4.19 -3.46
N ARG A 44 1.66 3.66 -4.53
CA ARG A 44 2.66 4.41 -5.30
C ARG A 44 2.06 5.59 -6.05
N ARG A 45 1.01 5.35 -6.82
CA ARG A 45 0.42 6.35 -7.71
C ARG A 45 -1.03 5.96 -8.07
N PRO A 46 -2.03 6.83 -7.85
CA PRO A 46 -3.44 6.50 -8.08
C PRO A 46 -3.79 6.15 -9.53
N GLY A 47 -3.20 6.85 -10.51
CA GLY A 47 -3.44 6.61 -11.94
C GLY A 47 -2.73 5.39 -12.54
N CYS A 48 -1.81 4.76 -11.81
CA CYS A 48 -0.96 3.69 -12.35
C CYS A 48 -1.74 2.39 -12.57
N VAL A 49 -1.61 1.78 -13.75
CA VAL A 49 -2.27 0.50 -14.09
C VAL A 49 -1.96 -0.62 -13.10
N LEU A 50 -0.70 -0.76 -12.68
CA LEU A 50 -0.28 -1.79 -11.72
C LEU A 50 -0.89 -1.52 -10.34
N CYS A 51 -0.93 -0.26 -9.91
CA CYS A 51 -1.45 0.10 -8.61
C CYS A 51 -2.97 -0.08 -8.53
N ARG A 52 -3.68 0.21 -9.63
CA ARG A 52 -5.11 -0.04 -9.76
C ARG A 52 -5.45 -1.52 -9.77
N ASP A 53 -4.70 -2.34 -10.51
CA ASP A 53 -4.87 -3.81 -10.50
C ASP A 53 -4.63 -4.40 -9.11
N THR A 54 -3.56 -3.97 -8.43
CA THR A 54 -3.29 -4.35 -7.03
C THR A 54 -4.40 -3.89 -6.08
N ALA A 55 -4.88 -2.65 -6.19
CA ALA A 55 -5.97 -2.14 -5.36
C ALA A 55 -7.23 -3.00 -5.49
N LYS A 56 -7.60 -3.38 -6.72
CA LYS A 56 -8.72 -4.28 -7.00
C LYS A 56 -8.57 -5.63 -6.33
N LYS A 57 -7.37 -6.22 -6.39
CA LYS A 57 -7.09 -7.51 -5.78
C LYS A 57 -7.16 -7.45 -4.25
N VAL A 58 -6.50 -6.46 -3.65
CA VAL A 58 -6.50 -6.27 -2.18
C VAL A 58 -7.90 -5.98 -1.66
N TYR A 59 -8.59 -5.02 -2.27
CA TYR A 59 -9.93 -4.61 -1.83
C TYR A 59 -11.01 -5.63 -2.22
N GLY A 60 -10.83 -6.38 -3.31
CA GLY A 60 -11.70 -7.51 -3.67
C GLY A 60 -11.73 -8.62 -2.61
N ALA A 61 -10.63 -8.79 -1.87
CA ALA A 61 -10.56 -9.70 -0.73
C ALA A 61 -10.98 -9.08 0.61
N ARG A 62 -11.54 -7.85 0.61
CA ARG A 62 -11.95 -7.13 1.83
C ARG A 62 -12.80 -7.98 2.77
N GLY A 63 -13.79 -8.71 2.25
CA GLY A 63 -14.66 -9.55 3.08
C GLY A 63 -13.89 -10.60 3.88
N ALA A 64 -12.82 -11.16 3.32
CA ALA A 64 -11.97 -12.14 4.01
C ALA A 64 -11.05 -11.49 5.06
N PHE A 65 -10.55 -10.27 4.80
CA PHE A 65 -9.81 -9.48 5.79
C PHE A 65 -10.71 -9.04 6.95
N GLU A 66 -11.92 -8.57 6.65
CA GLU A 66 -12.89 -8.15 7.67
C GLU A 66 -13.35 -9.33 8.54
N ALA A 67 -13.55 -10.51 7.94
CA ALA A 67 -13.83 -11.74 8.69
C ALA A 67 -12.67 -12.14 9.63
N ALA A 68 -11.43 -11.75 9.31
CA ALA A 68 -10.26 -11.90 10.18
C ALA A 68 -10.10 -10.73 11.18
N GLY A 69 -11.06 -9.80 11.25
CA GLY A 69 -11.01 -8.64 12.13
C GLY A 69 -10.10 -7.51 11.64
N VAL A 70 -9.73 -7.49 10.35
CA VAL A 70 -8.81 -6.52 9.76
C VAL A 70 -9.55 -5.51 8.92
N ARG A 71 -9.37 -4.22 9.21
CA ARG A 71 -9.84 -3.14 8.34
C ARG A 71 -8.82 -2.83 7.25
N LEU A 72 -9.29 -2.39 6.09
CA LEU A 72 -8.45 -1.89 5.00
C LEU A 72 -8.42 -0.35 4.97
N ALA A 73 -7.25 0.22 4.77
CA ALA A 73 -7.08 1.66 4.49
C ALA A 73 -5.98 1.86 3.43
N CYS A 74 -6.05 2.95 2.69
CA CYS A 74 -5.03 3.33 1.71
C CYS A 74 -4.33 4.61 2.14
N VAL A 75 -3.02 4.69 1.90
CA VAL A 75 -2.24 5.91 2.07
C VAL A 75 -1.58 6.29 0.75
N ALA A 76 -1.67 7.55 0.38
CA ALA A 76 -1.06 8.14 -0.80
C ALA A 76 -0.06 9.24 -0.39
N HIS A 77 1.08 9.35 -1.06
CA HIS A 77 2.09 10.38 -0.78
C HIS A 77 1.85 11.69 -1.54
N GLU A 78 0.99 11.65 -2.54
CA GLU A 78 0.65 12.76 -3.42
C GLU A 78 -0.87 12.82 -3.58
N TRP A 79 -1.43 14.03 -3.53
CA TRP A 79 -2.86 14.25 -3.57
C TRP A 79 -3.24 15.17 -4.74
N LEU A 80 -3.40 14.56 -5.91
CA LEU A 80 -3.98 15.23 -7.07
C LEU A 80 -5.50 14.95 -7.07
N PRO A 81 -6.37 15.97 -6.90
CA PRO A 81 -7.80 15.74 -6.69
C PRO A 81 -8.46 14.85 -7.75
N ALA A 82 -8.14 15.06 -9.03
CA ALA A 82 -8.67 14.25 -10.12
C ALA A 82 -8.22 12.79 -10.07
N GLU A 83 -6.94 12.54 -9.76
CA GLU A 83 -6.39 11.18 -9.68
C GLU A 83 -6.94 10.41 -8.47
N ILE A 84 -7.09 11.09 -7.33
CA ILE A 84 -7.71 10.51 -6.15
C ILE A 84 -9.19 10.24 -6.38
N ALA A 85 -9.92 11.17 -7.01
CA ALA A 85 -11.34 10.95 -7.34
C ALA A 85 -11.53 9.76 -8.29
N ALA A 86 -10.66 9.59 -9.29
CA ALA A 86 -10.70 8.47 -10.23
C ALA A 86 -10.26 7.13 -9.60
N PHE A 87 -9.43 7.17 -8.55
CA PHE A 87 -8.98 5.97 -7.82
C PHE A 87 -9.93 5.57 -6.68
N ASN A 88 -10.53 6.52 -5.98
CA ASN A 88 -11.39 6.27 -4.82
C ASN A 88 -12.84 6.03 -5.26
N THR A 89 -13.02 4.95 -6.02
CA THR A 89 -14.29 4.48 -6.60
C THR A 89 -14.52 3.01 -6.25
N ASP A 90 -15.73 2.51 -6.51
CA ASP A 90 -16.06 1.08 -6.33
C ASP A 90 -15.21 0.15 -7.21
N ASP A 91 -14.69 0.65 -8.33
CA ASP A 91 -13.88 -0.13 -9.27
C ASP A 91 -12.46 -0.40 -8.78
N TYR A 92 -11.94 0.37 -7.83
CA TYR A 92 -10.53 0.31 -7.40
C TYR A 92 -10.35 0.29 -5.89
N TRP A 93 -10.86 1.31 -5.19
CA TRP A 93 -10.71 1.43 -3.74
C TRP A 93 -11.83 2.31 -3.15
N PRO A 94 -12.99 1.74 -2.77
CA PRO A 94 -14.08 2.51 -2.18
C PRO A 94 -13.87 2.79 -0.68
N GLY A 95 -12.79 2.26 -0.08
CA GLY A 95 -12.47 2.48 1.32
C GLY A 95 -11.80 3.82 1.60
N GLU A 96 -11.34 3.98 2.84
CA GLU A 96 -10.65 5.18 3.27
C GLU A 96 -9.31 5.36 2.55
N VAL A 97 -9.03 6.60 2.13
CA VAL A 97 -7.76 7.02 1.52
C VAL A 97 -7.27 8.25 2.27
N TYR A 98 -6.00 8.21 2.65
CA TYR A 98 -5.34 9.27 3.41
C TYR A 98 -4.12 9.79 2.66
N LEU A 99 -3.84 11.09 2.77
CA LEU A 99 -2.57 11.68 2.34
C LEU A 99 -1.54 11.56 3.47
N ASP A 100 -0.41 10.93 3.16
CA ASP A 100 0.81 10.91 3.98
C ASP A 100 1.86 11.82 3.33
N ALA A 101 1.72 13.14 3.56
CA ALA A 101 2.57 14.15 2.93
C ALA A 101 4.06 13.95 3.27
N ASP A 102 4.33 13.60 4.53
CA ASP A 102 5.67 13.35 5.09
C ASP A 102 6.23 11.98 4.72
N LYS A 103 5.44 11.13 4.07
CA LYS A 103 5.83 9.80 3.57
C LYS A 103 6.29 8.87 4.71
N ALA A 104 5.73 9.02 5.91
CA ALA A 104 6.09 8.19 7.06
C ALA A 104 5.89 6.69 6.78
N PHE A 105 4.76 6.31 6.15
CA PHE A 105 4.47 4.93 5.79
C PHE A 105 5.42 4.39 4.71
N TYR A 106 5.88 5.25 3.80
CA TYR A 106 6.82 4.88 2.75
C TYR A 106 8.24 4.69 3.31
N LYS A 107 8.64 5.55 4.24
CA LYS A 107 9.91 5.47 4.96
C LYS A 107 9.99 4.20 5.81
N ALA A 108 8.88 3.70 6.33
CA ALA A 108 8.82 2.44 7.08
C ALA A 108 9.32 1.22 6.29
N PHE A 109 9.36 1.27 4.95
CA PHE A 109 9.91 0.19 4.12
C PHE A 109 11.41 0.29 3.85
N SER A 110 12.04 1.40 4.21
CA SER A 110 13.47 1.61 4.07
C SER A 110 14.26 0.99 5.22
N GLU A 111 15.54 0.67 4.98
CA GLU A 111 16.41 0.10 6.01
C GLU A 111 16.80 1.12 7.07
N ASP A 112 16.90 2.40 6.70
CA ASP A 112 17.23 3.50 7.61
C ASP A 112 16.00 4.09 8.32
N GLY A 113 14.79 3.69 7.93
CA GLY A 113 13.52 4.21 8.45
C GLY A 113 13.26 5.70 8.13
N LYS A 114 14.06 6.30 7.24
CA LYS A 114 14.08 7.75 6.99
C LYS A 114 13.96 8.09 5.51
N SER A 115 14.45 7.22 4.64
CA SER A 115 14.49 7.43 3.20
C SER A 115 13.26 6.85 2.52
N VAL A 116 12.82 7.49 1.44
CA VAL A 116 11.75 6.93 0.59
C VAL A 116 12.38 6.09 -0.50
N ARG A 117 11.98 4.82 -0.58
CA ARG A 117 12.44 3.92 -1.65
C ARG A 117 11.90 4.40 -2.99
N ARG A 118 12.79 4.49 -3.98
CA ARG A 118 12.46 4.95 -5.32
C ARG A 118 13.03 4.01 -6.37
N GLN A 119 12.35 3.92 -7.51
CA GLN A 119 12.81 3.22 -8.70
C GLN A 119 12.68 4.14 -9.91
N SER A 120 13.70 4.14 -10.76
CA SER A 120 13.70 4.94 -11.99
C SER A 120 12.70 4.39 -13.01
N ALA A 121 11.94 5.29 -13.64
CA ALA A 121 11.10 4.98 -14.78
C ALA A 121 11.91 4.42 -15.97
N LEU A 122 13.22 4.73 -16.05
CA LEU A 122 14.13 4.20 -17.08
C LEU A 122 14.20 2.67 -17.07
N THR A 123 13.94 2.03 -15.93
CA THR A 123 13.89 0.55 -15.84
C THR A 123 12.81 -0.06 -16.74
N LEU A 124 11.76 0.69 -17.08
CA LEU A 124 10.71 0.27 -18.00
C LEU A 124 11.09 0.42 -19.48
N LEU A 125 12.18 1.13 -19.80
CA LEU A 125 12.67 1.23 -21.19
C LEU A 125 13.22 -0.11 -21.70
N ASN A 126 13.63 -1.02 -20.80
CA ASN A 126 14.04 -2.35 -21.18
C ASN A 126 12.79 -3.25 -21.37
N PRO A 127 12.45 -3.67 -22.60
CA PRO A 127 11.29 -4.52 -22.86
C PRO A 127 11.40 -5.91 -22.22
N LEU A 128 12.60 -6.35 -21.85
CA LEU A 128 12.84 -7.62 -21.13
C LEU A 128 12.60 -7.51 -19.62
N ASN A 129 12.21 -6.33 -19.11
CA ASN A 129 11.90 -6.16 -17.70
C ASN A 129 10.62 -6.94 -17.31
N SER A 130 10.69 -7.70 -16.21
CA SER A 130 9.56 -8.48 -15.67
C SER A 130 8.32 -7.63 -15.36
N ALA A 131 8.46 -6.32 -15.18
CA ALA A 131 7.34 -5.39 -15.03
C ALA A 131 6.42 -5.36 -16.27
N TRP A 132 6.92 -5.59 -17.49
CA TRP A 132 6.09 -5.57 -18.71
C TRP A 132 5.03 -6.66 -18.72
N GLY A 133 5.37 -7.89 -18.30
CA GLY A 133 4.40 -8.98 -18.17
C GLY A 133 3.28 -8.63 -17.18
N ARG A 134 3.63 -7.98 -16.06
CA ARG A 134 2.68 -7.52 -15.05
C ARG A 134 1.79 -6.39 -15.58
N ILE A 135 2.36 -5.44 -16.33
CA ILE A 135 1.60 -4.36 -16.97
C ILE A 135 0.59 -4.93 -17.96
N MET A 136 1.00 -5.87 -18.80
CA MET A 136 0.12 -6.50 -19.79
C MET A 136 -1.01 -7.30 -19.12
N ALA A 137 -0.73 -7.99 -18.01
CA ALA A 137 -1.76 -8.64 -17.21
C ALA A 137 -2.72 -7.63 -16.56
N ALA A 138 -2.20 -6.59 -15.92
CA ALA A 138 -2.99 -5.56 -15.24
C ALA A 138 -3.90 -4.79 -16.21
N ARG A 139 -3.46 -4.54 -17.45
CA ARG A 139 -4.28 -3.90 -18.50
C ARG A 139 -5.54 -4.67 -18.86
N LYS A 140 -5.62 -5.96 -18.57
CA LYS A 140 -6.85 -6.75 -18.77
C LYS A 140 -7.92 -6.47 -17.72
N ASN A 141 -7.51 -5.98 -16.54
CA ASN A 141 -8.38 -5.76 -15.39
C ASN A 141 -8.65 -4.29 -15.09
N VAL A 142 -7.90 -3.38 -15.73
CA VAL A 142 -7.91 -1.94 -15.48
C VAL A 142 -8.26 -1.22 -16.79
N ALA A 143 -9.49 -0.68 -16.83
CA ALA A 143 -10.04 -0.05 -18.03
C ALA A 143 -9.37 1.30 -18.34
N ASP A 144 -9.11 2.10 -17.32
CA ASP A 144 -8.48 3.41 -17.43
C ASP A 144 -7.20 3.48 -16.57
N HIS A 145 -6.16 4.14 -17.10
CA HIS A 145 -4.90 4.37 -16.40
C HIS A 145 -4.12 5.51 -17.06
N ASN A 146 -3.23 6.14 -16.30
CA ASN A 146 -2.33 7.18 -16.78
C ASN A 146 -0.98 7.12 -16.03
N THR A 147 -0.11 8.11 -16.27
CA THR A 147 1.16 8.26 -15.57
C THR A 147 1.29 9.57 -14.80
N THR A 148 0.17 10.26 -14.54
CA THR A 148 0.10 11.55 -13.84
C THR A 148 0.59 11.42 -12.40
N GLY A 149 1.41 12.38 -11.94
CA GLY A 149 2.01 12.38 -10.60
C GLY A 149 3.37 11.67 -10.52
N ASP A 150 3.95 11.61 -9.33
CA ASP A 150 5.27 10.99 -9.10
C ASP A 150 5.19 9.46 -9.15
N GLY A 151 5.70 8.90 -10.25
CA GLY A 151 5.73 7.46 -10.49
C GLY A 151 6.95 6.72 -9.96
N THR A 152 7.89 7.42 -9.31
CA THR A 152 9.19 6.84 -8.89
C THR A 152 9.17 6.27 -7.48
N VAL A 153 8.28 6.75 -6.61
CA VAL A 153 8.10 6.21 -5.25
C VAL A 153 7.66 4.75 -5.32
N LEU A 154 8.18 3.92 -4.40
CA LEU A 154 7.74 2.55 -4.15
C LEU A 154 6.88 2.48 -2.89
N GLY A 155 5.86 1.62 -2.92
CA GLY A 155 4.90 1.42 -1.85
C GLY A 155 4.94 0.00 -1.31
N GLY A 156 3.78 -0.51 -0.91
CA GLY A 156 3.67 -1.84 -0.32
C GLY A 156 2.38 -2.09 0.48
N LEU A 157 2.45 -3.11 1.33
CA LEU A 157 1.43 -3.43 2.34
C LEU A 157 2.03 -3.37 3.73
N LEU A 158 1.23 -2.89 4.69
CA LEU A 158 1.63 -2.82 6.08
C LEU A 158 0.47 -3.17 6.99
N LEU A 159 0.56 -4.26 7.74
CA LEU A 159 -0.41 -4.61 8.78
C LEU A 159 0.05 -4.05 10.11
N VAL A 160 -0.81 -3.27 10.75
CA VAL A 160 -0.61 -2.77 12.11
C VAL A 160 -1.65 -3.39 13.02
N ARG A 161 -1.22 -4.00 14.14
CA ARG A 161 -2.15 -4.55 15.14
C ARG A 161 -2.87 -3.43 15.90
N ALA A 162 -3.95 -3.80 16.56
CA ALA A 162 -4.68 -2.85 17.41
C ALA A 162 -3.78 -2.28 18.53
N GLY A 163 -4.00 -1.01 18.88
CA GLY A 163 -3.31 -0.31 19.95
C GLY A 163 -1.79 -0.28 19.74
N GLU A 164 -1.05 -0.81 20.69
CA GLU A 164 0.42 -0.86 20.69
C GLU A 164 0.99 -2.21 20.20
N GLY A 165 0.16 -3.10 19.64
CA GLY A 165 0.57 -4.44 19.19
C GLY A 165 1.57 -4.48 18.03
N GLY A 166 1.97 -3.32 17.53
CA GLY A 166 3.05 -3.15 16.56
C GLY A 166 2.69 -3.50 15.13
N VAL A 167 3.68 -3.38 14.24
CA VAL A 167 3.59 -3.86 12.86
C VAL A 167 3.70 -5.38 12.89
N ALA A 168 2.76 -6.06 12.24
CA ALA A 168 2.66 -7.51 12.23
C ALA A 168 3.07 -8.14 10.89
N TYR A 169 2.94 -7.37 9.80
CA TYR A 169 3.30 -7.78 8.46
C TYR A 169 3.73 -6.56 7.65
N ALA A 170 4.76 -6.71 6.82
CA ALA A 170 5.22 -5.68 5.91
C ALA A 170 5.66 -6.32 4.59
N HIS A 171 5.07 -5.88 3.49
CA HIS A 171 5.52 -6.22 2.15
C HIS A 171 5.92 -4.94 1.42
N ALA A 172 7.21 -4.77 1.18
CA ALA A 172 7.72 -3.64 0.42
C ALA A 172 7.85 -4.03 -1.06
N GLU A 173 7.28 -3.25 -1.97
CA GLU A 173 7.45 -3.49 -3.42
C GLU A 173 8.94 -3.41 -3.78
N LYS A 174 9.54 -4.47 -4.32
CA LYS A 174 10.95 -4.42 -4.77
C LYS A 174 11.07 -3.80 -6.16
N THR A 175 10.14 -4.17 -7.03
CA THR A 175 10.01 -3.64 -8.39
C THR A 175 8.58 -3.17 -8.64
N PHE A 176 8.38 -2.35 -9.67
CA PHE A 176 7.05 -1.86 -10.05
C PHE A 176 6.02 -3.00 -10.21
N GLY A 177 4.96 -2.93 -9.40
CA GLY A 177 3.83 -3.87 -9.44
C GLY A 177 4.18 -5.29 -9.00
N GLU A 178 5.33 -5.50 -8.36
CA GLU A 178 5.61 -6.74 -7.65
C GLU A 178 4.78 -6.77 -6.38
N PHE A 179 3.83 -7.69 -6.35
CA PHE A 179 2.91 -7.86 -5.25
C PHE A 179 2.67 -9.36 -5.04
N PRO A 180 2.55 -9.86 -3.79
CA PRO A 180 2.24 -11.26 -3.54
C PRO A 180 0.80 -11.58 -3.98
N GLU A 181 0.53 -12.86 -4.20
CA GLU A 181 -0.83 -13.34 -4.36
C GLU A 181 -1.64 -13.04 -3.09
N ILE A 182 -2.90 -12.63 -3.27
CA ILE A 182 -3.73 -12.12 -2.17
C ILE A 182 -4.03 -13.21 -1.14
N GLU A 183 -4.13 -14.46 -1.57
CA GLU A 183 -4.31 -15.62 -0.70
C GLU A 183 -3.12 -15.77 0.24
N GLN A 184 -1.90 -15.53 -0.23
CA GLN A 184 -0.70 -15.54 0.60
C GLN A 184 -0.70 -14.37 1.57
N VAL A 185 -1.05 -13.16 1.11
CA VAL A 185 -1.18 -11.98 1.99
C VAL A 185 -2.18 -12.26 3.11
N LEU A 186 -3.34 -12.83 2.78
CA LEU A 186 -4.36 -13.15 3.76
C LEU A 186 -3.87 -14.21 4.76
N ALA A 187 -3.19 -15.25 4.29
CA ALA A 187 -2.60 -16.27 5.16
C ALA A 187 -1.56 -15.67 6.12
N ASP A 188 -0.65 -14.83 5.61
CA ASP A 188 0.37 -14.17 6.42
C ASP A 188 -0.25 -13.21 7.45
N VAL A 189 -1.30 -12.48 7.06
CA VAL A 189 -2.06 -11.58 7.94
C VAL A 189 -2.74 -12.37 9.06
N LYS A 190 -3.39 -13.49 8.76
CA LYS A 190 -4.03 -14.35 9.78
C LYS A 190 -3.00 -14.94 10.74
N ALA A 191 -1.91 -15.50 10.21
CA ALA A 191 -0.83 -16.03 11.03
C ALA A 191 -0.21 -14.94 11.93
N ALA A 192 -0.01 -13.73 11.42
CA ALA A 192 0.51 -12.60 12.19
C ALA A 192 -0.45 -12.13 13.30
N LEU A 193 -1.74 -12.45 13.21
CA LEU A 193 -2.75 -12.18 14.23
C LEU A 193 -3.03 -13.39 15.14
N GLY A 194 -2.35 -14.52 14.94
CA GLY A 194 -2.54 -15.74 15.73
C GLY A 194 -3.81 -16.52 15.40
N GLN A 195 -4.30 -16.42 14.17
CA GLN A 195 -5.48 -17.13 13.65
C GLN A 195 -5.08 -18.33 12.79
#